data_AF-A0A484B8E2-F1
#
_entry.id   AF-A0A484B8E2-F1
#
_cell.length_a   1.000
_cell.length_b   1.000
_cell.length_c   1.000
_cell.angle_alpha   90.00
_cell.angle_beta   90.00
_cell.angle_gamma   90.00
#
_symmetry.space_group_name_H-M   'P 1'
#
loop_
_entity.id
_entity.type
_entity.pdbx_description
1 polymer ?
#
loop_
_entity_poly.entity_id
_entity_poly.type
_entity_poly.pdbx_seq_one_letter_code
_entity_poly.pdbx_strand_id
1 'polypeptide(L)'
;MSTSDLDLESCALLTGITVETAANDSNANANAPALAPPTVRTRTKQRISLNSKRRRSRMSRRANLIGICGISSLCILLLIATTQRRPSMSPFSSSSAGSVGGSNSAALASNQLPRSSYYERQQQPSQTAATIYNMTATIVDVLAGQRARILQEMENFEYPRGGAEKLNDMTPETGGTPVRSIVVTTWRSGSTFLGDILNAMPGNYYHYEPLLDFGIKQVREPEEQQFAVQNLKNLLNCDYADMSDYLEYGKTHTYLFEHNQRLWEVCREYPRFCWRPAFLTPFCRLFPIQSMKTVRLRLAQAEELLKDER
;
A
#
# COMPACT_ATOMS: atom_id res chain seq x y z
N MET A 1 8.80 -28.30 36.46
CA MET A 1 9.59 -27.53 35.49
C MET A 1 8.63 -26.82 34.58
N SER A 2 8.67 -25.48 34.63
CA SER A 2 7.68 -24.56 34.09
C SER A 2 7.86 -24.40 32.58
N THR A 3 6.76 -24.11 31.90
CA THR A 3 6.60 -23.95 30.44
C THR A 3 7.20 -22.65 29.88
N SER A 4 8.27 -22.15 30.49
CA SER A 4 8.93 -20.87 30.11
C SER A 4 10.24 -21.06 29.32
N ASP A 5 10.78 -22.27 29.27
CA ASP A 5 12.11 -22.50 28.67
C ASP A 5 12.06 -22.95 27.20
N LEU A 6 10.87 -23.26 26.66
CA LEU A 6 10.72 -23.68 25.25
C LEU A 6 10.53 -22.50 24.28
N ASP A 7 10.30 -21.28 24.78
CA ASP A 7 10.05 -20.10 23.94
C ASP A 7 11.31 -19.22 23.73
N LEU A 8 12.41 -19.45 24.46
CA LEU A 8 13.67 -18.73 24.24
C LEU A 8 14.57 -19.38 23.17
N GLU A 9 14.48 -20.70 22.99
CA GLU A 9 15.30 -21.42 21.98
C GLU A 9 14.82 -21.19 20.54
N SER A 10 13.54 -20.81 20.35
CA SER A 10 12.97 -20.50 19.04
C SER A 10 13.33 -19.09 18.54
N CYS A 11 13.77 -18.19 19.43
CA CYS A 11 14.13 -16.81 19.10
C CYS A 11 15.61 -16.61 18.76
N ALA A 12 16.49 -17.57 19.07
CA ALA A 12 17.94 -17.45 18.84
C ALA A 12 18.40 -17.91 17.45
N LEU A 13 17.53 -18.53 16.64
CA LEU A 13 17.85 -19.03 15.29
C LEU A 13 17.62 -18.02 14.16
N LEU A 14 17.21 -16.79 14.47
CA LEU A 14 16.92 -15.73 13.48
C LEU A 14 17.94 -14.58 13.45
N THR A 15 18.99 -14.64 14.26
CA THR A 15 20.12 -13.70 14.20
C THR A 15 21.39 -14.49 13.95
N GLY A 16 21.84 -14.56 12.69
CA GLY A 16 23.09 -15.22 12.30
C GLY A 16 24.33 -14.51 12.85
N ILE A 17 24.50 -14.50 14.17
CA ILE A 17 25.67 -13.99 14.88
C ILE A 17 26.38 -15.21 15.46
N THR A 18 27.50 -15.59 14.84
CA THR A 18 28.48 -16.49 15.46
C THR A 18 29.11 -15.76 16.64
N VAL A 19 28.74 -16.16 17.86
CA VAL A 19 29.46 -15.74 19.07
C VAL A 19 30.64 -16.70 19.24
N GLU A 20 31.80 -16.29 18.72
CA GLU A 20 33.09 -16.72 19.27
C GLU A 20 33.32 -15.97 20.58
N THR A 21 33.37 -16.68 21.71
CA THR A 21 34.14 -16.22 22.86
C THR A 21 34.71 -17.40 23.65
N ALA A 22 36.02 -17.56 23.46
CA ALA A 22 37.06 -17.89 24.44
C ALA A 22 36.64 -18.58 25.76
N ALA A 23 37.08 -19.83 25.93
CA ALA A 23 37.27 -20.45 27.23
C ALA A 23 38.76 -20.46 27.57
N ASN A 24 39.08 -19.94 28.75
CA ASN A 24 40.41 -19.85 29.35
C ASN A 24 41.06 -21.22 29.59
N ASP A 25 42.37 -21.24 29.37
CA ASP A 25 43.30 -22.28 29.80
C ASP A 25 43.31 -22.49 31.32
N SER A 26 43.32 -23.76 31.74
CA SER A 26 43.81 -24.23 33.04
C SER A 26 44.12 -25.72 32.97
N ASN A 27 45.41 -26.04 33.10
CA ASN A 27 46.02 -27.38 33.15
C ASN A 27 45.37 -28.38 34.12
N ALA A 28 45.28 -29.65 33.72
CA ALA A 28 45.73 -30.81 34.52
C ALA A 28 45.77 -32.13 33.71
N ASN A 29 46.92 -32.82 33.78
CA ASN A 29 47.22 -34.16 33.26
C ASN A 29 46.29 -35.27 33.81
N ALA A 30 46.00 -36.30 32.99
CA ALA A 30 46.43 -37.71 33.20
C ALA A 30 45.63 -38.75 32.38
N ASN A 31 46.37 -39.58 31.63
CA ASN A 31 46.21 -41.02 31.33
C ASN A 31 44.88 -41.61 30.77
N ALA A 32 45.02 -42.32 29.64
CA ALA A 32 44.06 -43.20 28.93
C ALA A 32 43.88 -44.59 29.64
N PRO A 33 43.15 -45.62 29.11
CA PRO A 33 42.32 -45.72 27.88
C PRO A 33 40.96 -46.50 28.00
N ALA A 34 40.15 -46.40 26.94
CA ALA A 34 39.20 -47.37 26.32
C ALA A 34 38.27 -48.28 27.16
N LEU A 35 36.93 -48.19 26.92
CA LEU A 35 36.04 -49.34 26.70
C LEU A 35 34.65 -48.95 26.12
N ALA A 36 34.02 -49.93 25.47
CA ALA A 36 32.93 -49.93 24.47
C ALA A 36 31.50 -49.49 24.91
N PRO A 37 30.52 -49.35 23.98
CA PRO A 37 29.19 -48.75 24.19
C PRO A 37 28.10 -49.79 24.51
N PRO A 38 26.88 -49.38 24.91
CA PRO A 38 25.72 -49.89 24.17
C PRO A 38 24.43 -49.04 24.14
N THR A 39 23.61 -49.38 23.13
CA THR A 39 22.13 -49.51 23.12
C THR A 39 21.20 -48.32 22.87
N VAL A 40 20.82 -48.24 21.59
CA VAL A 40 19.50 -47.98 21.01
C VAL A 40 18.30 -48.32 21.90
N ARG A 41 17.35 -47.37 22.02
CA ARG A 41 15.93 -47.65 22.27
C ARG A 41 15.04 -46.84 21.31
N THR A 42 14.48 -47.55 20.35
CA THR A 42 13.39 -47.13 19.46
C THR A 42 12.10 -46.91 20.26
N ARG A 43 11.41 -45.77 20.08
CA ARG A 43 10.03 -45.58 20.53
C ARG A 43 9.10 -45.32 19.35
N THR A 44 8.06 -46.13 19.36
CA THR A 44 7.06 -46.43 18.33
C THR A 44 6.20 -45.24 17.94
N LYS A 45 5.90 -45.17 16.63
CA LYS A 45 4.90 -44.29 15.98
C LYS A 45 3.53 -44.44 16.65
N GLN A 46 2.91 -43.33 17.04
CA GLN A 46 1.48 -43.24 17.30
C GLN A 46 0.86 -42.26 16.29
N ARG A 47 0.25 -42.82 15.23
CA ARG A 47 -0.61 -42.09 14.30
C ARG A 47 -1.89 -41.69 15.04
N ILE A 48 -2.07 -40.41 15.33
CA ILE A 48 -3.35 -39.87 15.78
C ILE A 48 -4.18 -39.49 14.55
N SER A 49 -5.34 -40.12 14.46
CA SER A 49 -6.35 -39.99 13.40
C SER A 49 -6.91 -38.56 13.31
N LEU A 50 -6.66 -37.91 12.18
CA LEU A 50 -7.32 -36.68 11.73
C LEU A 50 -8.75 -37.00 11.27
N ASN A 51 -9.74 -37.01 12.17
CA ASN A 51 -11.15 -37.11 11.73
C ASN A 51 -12.19 -36.61 12.76
N SER A 52 -12.00 -35.42 13.36
CA SER A 52 -13.05 -34.83 14.21
C SER A 52 -13.33 -33.34 14.03
N LYS A 53 -12.68 -32.62 13.10
CA LYS A 53 -12.86 -31.16 12.95
C LYS A 53 -13.57 -30.69 11.68
N ARG A 54 -14.32 -31.57 11.01
CA ARG A 54 -15.14 -31.21 9.82
C ARG A 54 -16.64 -31.44 10.04
N ARG A 55 -17.16 -30.98 11.17
CA ARG A 55 -18.61 -30.87 11.43
C ARG A 55 -18.91 -29.62 12.27
N ARG A 56 -18.78 -28.44 11.66
CA ARG A 56 -19.52 -27.24 12.07
C ARG A 56 -19.52 -26.24 10.92
N SER A 57 -20.63 -25.52 10.79
CA SER A 57 -21.01 -24.62 9.69
C SER A 57 -21.52 -25.29 8.41
N ARG A 58 -22.71 -25.88 8.52
CA ARG A 58 -23.67 -25.91 7.41
C ARG A 58 -24.92 -25.20 7.92
N MET A 59 -24.88 -23.87 7.98
CA MET A 59 -26.07 -23.08 8.33
C MET A 59 -27.16 -23.35 7.29
N SER A 60 -28.37 -23.61 7.78
CA SER A 60 -29.53 -23.94 6.95
C SER A 60 -29.81 -22.80 5.98
N ARG A 61 -29.72 -23.07 4.67
CA ARG A 61 -30.00 -22.10 3.59
C ARG A 61 -31.39 -21.46 3.67
N ARG A 62 -32.30 -22.03 4.49
CA ARG A 62 -33.63 -21.50 4.76
C ARG A 62 -33.63 -20.32 5.75
N ALA A 63 -32.68 -20.25 6.68
CA ALA A 63 -32.60 -19.17 7.66
C ALA A 63 -32.06 -17.86 7.05
N ASN A 64 -31.17 -17.96 6.04
CA ASN A 64 -30.65 -16.79 5.33
C ASN A 64 -31.67 -16.13 4.40
N LEU A 65 -32.58 -16.92 3.79
CA LEU A 65 -33.55 -16.38 2.84
C LEU A 65 -34.63 -15.53 3.52
N ILE A 66 -35.12 -15.96 4.69
CA ILE A 66 -36.14 -15.22 5.46
C ILE A 66 -35.56 -13.89 5.97
N GLY A 67 -34.30 -13.90 6.44
CA GLY A 67 -33.61 -12.67 6.85
C GLY A 67 -33.41 -11.68 5.72
N ILE A 68 -32.98 -12.16 4.54
CA ILE A 68 -32.79 -11.32 3.36
C ILE A 68 -34.13 -10.73 2.88
N CYS A 69 -35.19 -11.54 2.78
CA CYS A 69 -36.51 -11.06 2.36
C CYS A 69 -37.12 -10.06 3.36
N GLY A 70 -36.90 -10.26 4.66
CA GLY A 70 -37.36 -9.33 5.69
C GLY A 70 -36.68 -7.96 5.60
N ILE A 71 -35.35 -7.94 5.45
CA ILE A 71 -34.58 -6.70 5.33
C ILE A 71 -34.92 -5.96 4.02
N SER A 72 -35.03 -6.67 2.91
CA SER A 72 -35.40 -6.07 1.62
C SER A 72 -36.80 -5.45 1.64
N SER A 73 -37.77 -6.11 2.29
CA SER A 73 -39.14 -5.60 2.40
C SER A 73 -39.21 -4.35 3.27
N LEU A 74 -38.45 -4.32 4.37
CA LEU A 74 -38.37 -3.15 5.25
C LEU A 74 -37.73 -1.95 4.53
N CYS A 75 -36.67 -2.16 3.75
CA CYS A 75 -36.05 -1.10 2.95
C CYS A 75 -37.02 -0.52 1.90
N ILE A 76 -37.80 -1.36 1.22
CA ILE A 76 -38.78 -0.89 0.23
C ILE A 76 -39.89 -0.07 0.90
N LEU A 77 -40.39 -0.51 2.06
CA LEU A 77 -41.41 0.24 2.80
C LEU A 77 -40.90 1.61 3.27
N LEU A 78 -39.64 1.70 3.72
CA LEU A 78 -39.02 2.97 4.09
C LEU A 78 -38.83 3.91 2.90
N LEU A 79 -38.51 3.38 1.72
CA LEU A 79 -38.44 4.18 0.48
C LEU A 79 -39.82 4.71 0.06
N ILE A 80 -40.87 3.91 0.20
CA ILE A 80 -42.25 4.35 -0.10
C ILE A 80 -42.71 5.41 0.92
N ALA A 81 -42.45 5.20 2.21
CA ALA A 81 -42.82 6.15 3.26
C ALA A 81 -42.09 7.50 3.14
N THR A 82 -40.85 7.51 2.65
CA THR A 82 -40.07 8.74 2.45
C THR A 82 -40.42 9.47 1.15
N THR A 83 -40.88 8.75 0.12
CA THR A 83 -41.32 9.35 -1.15
C THR A 83 -42.74 9.95 -1.08
N GLN A 84 -43.61 9.44 -0.19
CA GLN A 84 -44.94 10.02 0.05
C GLN A 84 -44.92 11.32 0.88
N ARG A 85 -43.78 11.70 1.47
CA ARG A 85 -43.62 12.95 2.25
C ARG A 85 -42.95 14.09 1.46
N ARG A 86 -42.95 14.06 0.12
CA ARG A 86 -42.58 15.22 -0.70
C ARG A 86 -43.84 15.92 -1.23
N PRO A 87 -44.09 17.19 -0.88
CA PRO A 87 -45.13 17.98 -1.54
C PRO A 87 -44.80 18.13 -3.03
N SER A 88 -45.79 17.84 -3.87
CA SER A 88 -45.71 17.95 -5.33
C SER A 88 -45.52 19.40 -5.78
N MET A 89 -44.44 19.69 -6.50
CA MET A 89 -44.37 20.88 -7.36
C MET A 89 -45.30 20.69 -8.57
N SER A 90 -46.11 21.69 -8.84
CA SER A 90 -47.10 21.76 -9.91
C SER A 90 -46.46 21.79 -11.32
N PRO A 91 -47.14 21.24 -12.35
CA PRO A 91 -46.63 21.26 -13.72
C PRO A 91 -46.92 22.61 -14.40
N PHE A 92 -45.92 23.17 -15.06
CA PHE A 92 -46.04 24.37 -15.90
C PHE A 92 -46.74 24.04 -17.22
N SER A 93 -47.81 24.78 -17.50
CA SER A 93 -48.55 24.78 -18.76
C SER A 93 -47.85 25.61 -19.83
N SER A 94 -47.84 25.10 -21.04
CA SER A 94 -47.43 25.77 -22.28
C SER A 94 -48.53 26.68 -22.83
N SER A 95 -48.20 27.91 -23.20
CA SER A 95 -48.95 28.68 -24.20
C SER A 95 -48.07 29.74 -24.88
N SER A 96 -48.18 29.76 -26.21
CA SER A 96 -47.58 30.66 -27.18
C SER A 96 -48.44 31.90 -27.42
N ALA A 97 -47.84 33.08 -27.62
CA ALA A 97 -48.09 34.04 -28.73
C ALA A 97 -47.64 35.48 -28.39
N GLY A 98 -47.02 36.16 -29.36
CA GLY A 98 -47.37 37.56 -29.69
C GLY A 98 -46.52 38.73 -29.17
N SER A 99 -45.45 39.04 -29.89
CA SER A 99 -45.02 40.36 -30.43
C SER A 99 -44.95 41.67 -29.59
N VAL A 100 -43.86 42.41 -29.90
CA VAL A 100 -43.58 43.87 -29.84
C VAL A 100 -42.90 44.45 -28.57
N GLY A 101 -41.64 44.89 -28.77
CA GLY A 101 -41.17 46.21 -28.29
C GLY A 101 -40.02 46.25 -27.28
N GLY A 102 -38.85 46.71 -27.73
CA GLY A 102 -38.03 47.68 -26.97
C GLY A 102 -36.95 47.17 -26.00
N SER A 103 -35.71 47.20 -26.50
CA SER A 103 -34.51 47.79 -25.85
C SER A 103 -33.89 47.18 -24.58
N ASN A 104 -32.61 46.84 -24.77
CA ASN A 104 -31.45 46.89 -23.85
C ASN A 104 -31.04 45.65 -23.03
N SER A 105 -29.78 45.29 -23.29
CA SER A 105 -28.79 44.63 -22.41
C SER A 105 -28.87 43.11 -22.27
N ALA A 106 -28.10 42.43 -23.13
CA ALA A 106 -27.91 40.99 -23.19
C ALA A 106 -27.21 40.45 -21.92
N ALA A 107 -27.91 39.56 -21.22
CA ALA A 107 -27.33 38.54 -20.36
C ALA A 107 -26.98 37.31 -21.22
N LEU A 108 -25.72 36.87 -21.20
CA LEU A 108 -25.34 35.57 -21.73
C LEU A 108 -25.45 34.53 -20.60
N ALA A 109 -26.60 33.86 -20.54
CA ALA A 109 -26.80 32.67 -19.73
C ALA A 109 -26.07 31.49 -20.38
N SER A 110 -25.09 30.91 -19.69
CA SER A 110 -24.51 29.62 -20.07
C SER A 110 -25.25 28.50 -19.34
N ASN A 111 -25.93 27.67 -20.12
CA ASN A 111 -26.49 26.39 -19.72
C ASN A 111 -25.38 25.47 -19.16
N GLN A 112 -25.44 25.15 -17.87
CA GLN A 112 -24.71 24.01 -17.30
C GLN A 112 -25.71 22.91 -16.90
N LEU A 113 -25.70 21.85 -17.71
CA LEU A 113 -26.25 20.54 -17.39
C LEU A 113 -25.64 20.01 -16.07
N PRO A 114 -26.40 19.31 -15.21
CA PRO A 114 -25.83 18.70 -14.02
C PRO A 114 -25.00 17.48 -14.44
N ARG A 115 -23.68 17.66 -14.47
CA ARG A 115 -22.71 16.61 -14.70
C ARG A 115 -22.59 15.77 -13.43
N SER A 116 -23.14 14.56 -13.47
CA SER A 116 -22.95 13.52 -12.46
C SER A 116 -21.46 13.38 -12.14
N SER A 117 -21.07 13.88 -10.98
CA SER A 117 -19.74 13.73 -10.40
C SER A 117 -19.94 13.28 -8.97
N TYR A 118 -19.89 11.96 -8.76
CA TYR A 118 -19.69 11.37 -7.45
C TYR A 118 -18.26 11.67 -7.00
N TYR A 119 -18.01 12.91 -6.57
CA TYR A 119 -17.02 13.21 -5.55
C TYR A 119 -17.80 13.79 -4.39
N GLU A 120 -17.95 12.97 -3.36
CA GLU A 120 -18.47 13.43 -2.09
C GLU A 120 -17.53 14.51 -1.56
N ARG A 121 -17.95 15.76 -1.72
CA ARG A 121 -17.34 16.93 -1.12
C ARG A 121 -17.46 16.75 0.39
N GLN A 122 -16.47 16.12 1.01
CA GLN A 122 -16.34 16.15 2.46
C GLN A 122 -16.33 17.62 2.87
N GLN A 123 -17.39 17.99 3.56
CA GLN A 123 -17.49 19.26 4.25
C GLN A 123 -16.27 19.39 5.14
N GLN A 124 -15.48 20.42 4.87
CA GLN A 124 -14.36 20.84 5.69
C GLN A 124 -14.89 21.04 7.12
N PRO A 125 -14.52 20.21 8.11
CA PRO A 125 -15.00 20.40 9.46
C PRO A 125 -14.41 21.69 9.99
N SER A 126 -15.25 22.48 10.64
CA SER A 126 -14.85 23.63 11.44
C SER A 126 -13.65 23.26 12.34
N GLN A 127 -12.64 24.12 12.30
CA GLN A 127 -11.39 24.02 13.03
C GLN A 127 -11.61 24.03 14.56
N THR A 128 -11.92 22.90 15.20
CA THR A 128 -11.84 22.73 16.68
C THR A 128 -11.82 21.26 17.14
N ALA A 129 -11.28 20.33 16.34
CA ALA A 129 -10.93 19.00 16.84
C ALA A 129 -9.41 18.86 16.79
N ALA A 130 -8.74 18.89 17.94
CA ALA A 130 -7.34 18.52 18.01
C ALA A 130 -7.23 17.05 17.60
N THR A 131 -6.76 16.79 16.38
CA THR A 131 -6.42 15.45 15.94
C THR A 131 -5.35 14.91 16.90
N ILE A 132 -5.71 13.92 17.71
CA ILE A 132 -4.78 13.28 18.64
C ILE A 132 -3.86 12.40 17.79
N TYR A 133 -2.68 12.92 17.46
CA TYR A 133 -1.64 12.12 16.82
C TYR A 133 -0.97 11.21 17.84
N ASN A 134 -0.61 9.99 17.43
CA ASN A 134 0.21 9.12 18.25
C ASN A 134 1.67 9.63 18.25
N MET A 135 1.96 10.51 19.20
CA MET A 135 3.26 11.16 19.34
C MET A 135 4.33 10.24 19.94
N THR A 136 3.95 9.12 20.54
CA THR A 136 4.89 8.21 21.24
C THR A 136 5.46 7.13 20.34
N ALA A 137 4.80 6.76 19.24
CA ALA A 137 5.29 5.73 18.34
C ALA A 137 6.69 6.06 17.78
N THR A 138 7.56 5.07 17.70
CA THR A 138 8.86 5.20 17.02
C THR A 138 8.74 4.83 15.54
N ILE A 139 9.76 5.17 14.74
CA ILE A 139 9.83 4.69 13.35
C ILE A 139 9.80 3.16 13.32
N VAL A 140 10.49 2.51 14.25
CA VAL A 140 10.57 1.05 14.35
C VAL A 140 9.18 0.43 14.56
N ASP A 141 8.35 1.03 15.42
CA ASP A 141 6.99 0.55 15.68
C ASP A 141 6.12 0.62 14.41
N VAL A 142 6.22 1.74 13.68
CA VAL A 142 5.47 1.95 12.43
C VAL A 142 5.92 0.96 11.35
N LEU A 143 7.23 0.74 11.21
CA LEU A 143 7.76 -0.25 10.27
C LEU A 143 7.32 -1.68 10.63
N ALA A 144 7.32 -2.04 11.91
CA ALA A 144 6.84 -3.35 12.37
C ALA A 144 5.36 -3.55 12.06
N GLY A 145 4.53 -2.53 12.30
CA GLY A 145 3.11 -2.56 11.92
C GLY A 145 2.91 -2.73 10.41
N GLN A 146 3.70 -2.02 9.59
CA GLN A 146 3.62 -2.13 8.14
C GLN A 146 4.08 -3.50 7.62
N ARG A 147 5.12 -4.11 8.20
CA ARG A 147 5.54 -5.49 7.87
C ARG A 147 4.39 -6.47 8.08
N ALA A 148 3.69 -6.38 9.21
CA ALA A 148 2.56 -7.26 9.51
C ALA A 148 1.41 -7.07 8.49
N ARG A 149 1.12 -5.83 8.08
CA ARG A 149 0.13 -5.56 7.02
C ARG A 149 0.52 -6.16 5.68
N ILE A 150 1.78 -6.02 5.27
CA ILE A 150 2.28 -6.59 4.01
C ILE A 150 2.22 -8.12 4.06
N LEU A 151 2.62 -8.75 5.18
CA LEU A 151 2.50 -10.20 5.35
C LEU A 151 1.06 -10.69 5.18
N GLN A 152 0.08 -9.95 5.70
CA GLN A 152 -1.34 -10.25 5.53
C GLN A 152 -1.82 -10.04 4.09
N GLU A 153 -1.45 -8.92 3.46
CA GLU A 153 -1.79 -8.64 2.05
C GLU A 153 -1.23 -9.71 1.10
N MET A 154 -0.06 -10.25 1.41
CA MET A 154 0.68 -11.20 0.57
C MET A 154 0.38 -12.67 0.86
N GLU A 155 -0.50 -13.00 1.83
CA GLU A 155 -0.76 -14.38 2.28
C GLU A 155 -1.20 -15.31 1.13
N ASN A 156 -2.00 -14.80 0.19
CA ASN A 156 -2.53 -15.56 -0.95
C ASN A 156 -1.91 -15.11 -2.29
N PHE A 157 -0.80 -14.39 -2.25
CA PHE A 157 -0.14 -13.91 -3.46
C PHE A 157 0.56 -15.06 -4.19
N GLU A 158 0.33 -15.17 -5.50
CA GLU A 158 1.01 -16.14 -6.35
C GLU A 158 2.34 -15.55 -6.85
N TYR A 159 3.45 -16.14 -6.41
CA TYR A 159 4.78 -15.68 -6.77
C TYR A 159 5.13 -16.05 -8.23
N PRO A 160 5.93 -15.22 -8.95
CA PRO A 160 6.34 -15.49 -10.31
C PRO A 160 7.15 -16.79 -10.41
N ARG A 161 6.74 -17.71 -11.30
CA ARG A 161 7.45 -18.99 -11.49
C ARG A 161 8.89 -18.76 -11.95
N GLY A 162 9.85 -19.37 -11.27
CA GLY A 162 11.27 -19.31 -11.61
C GLY A 162 11.97 -18.01 -11.21
N GLY A 163 11.34 -17.19 -10.35
CA GLY A 163 11.94 -15.98 -9.79
C GLY A 163 11.98 -16.01 -8.25
N ALA A 164 10.82 -15.80 -7.62
CA ALA A 164 10.67 -15.76 -6.17
C ALA A 164 9.77 -16.91 -5.69
N GLU A 165 10.07 -17.47 -4.52
CA GLU A 165 9.26 -18.52 -3.90
C GLU A 165 8.49 -18.02 -2.67
N LYS A 166 8.97 -16.94 -2.06
CA LYS A 166 8.39 -16.33 -0.85
C LYS A 166 8.58 -14.81 -0.84
N LEU A 167 7.87 -14.14 0.05
CA LEU A 167 7.91 -12.68 0.22
C LEU A 167 9.34 -12.14 0.34
N ASN A 168 10.16 -12.77 1.17
CA ASN A 168 11.53 -12.31 1.43
C ASN A 168 12.42 -12.30 0.18
N ASP A 169 12.12 -13.13 -0.82
CA ASP A 169 12.90 -13.17 -2.06
C ASP A 169 12.63 -11.93 -2.93
N MET A 170 11.51 -11.22 -2.69
CA MET A 170 11.15 -9.99 -3.40
C MET A 170 11.31 -8.72 -2.56
N THR A 171 11.53 -8.83 -1.25
CA THR A 171 11.54 -7.66 -0.37
C THR A 171 12.95 -7.07 -0.20
N PRO A 172 13.19 -5.80 -0.57
CA PRO A 172 14.51 -5.17 -0.44
C PRO A 172 15.09 -5.19 0.97
N GLU A 173 14.24 -5.02 2.00
CA GLU A 173 14.68 -5.07 3.40
C GLU A 173 15.36 -6.39 3.78
N THR A 174 14.93 -7.51 3.18
CA THR A 174 15.49 -8.84 3.42
C THR A 174 16.57 -9.22 2.40
N GLY A 175 17.04 -8.26 1.60
CA GLY A 175 17.99 -8.49 0.51
C GLY A 175 17.39 -9.18 -0.73
N GLY A 176 16.06 -9.24 -0.82
CA GLY A 176 15.34 -9.74 -2.00
C GLY A 176 15.25 -8.70 -3.12
N THR A 177 14.85 -9.15 -4.31
CA THR A 177 14.74 -8.32 -5.52
C THR A 177 13.28 -7.99 -5.82
N PRO A 178 12.86 -6.72 -5.68
CA PRO A 178 11.46 -6.34 -5.89
C PRO A 178 11.08 -6.39 -7.37
N VAL A 179 9.80 -6.69 -7.62
CA VAL A 179 9.24 -6.55 -8.96
C VAL A 179 8.98 -5.07 -9.23
N ARG A 180 9.67 -4.51 -10.23
CA ARG A 180 9.57 -3.10 -10.60
C ARG A 180 8.85 -2.92 -11.92
N SER A 181 7.82 -2.08 -11.94
CA SER A 181 7.04 -1.73 -13.14
C SER A 181 7.02 -0.23 -13.36
N ILE A 182 7.40 0.23 -14.55
CA ILE A 182 7.43 1.66 -14.88
C ILE A 182 6.53 1.93 -16.09
N VAL A 183 5.56 2.82 -15.90
CA VAL A 183 4.68 3.32 -16.97
C VAL A 183 5.23 4.67 -17.43
N VAL A 184 5.90 4.68 -18.58
CA VAL A 184 6.36 5.89 -19.27
C VAL A 184 5.40 6.22 -20.39
N THR A 185 4.82 7.42 -20.38
CA THR A 185 3.72 7.77 -21.27
C THR A 185 3.58 9.29 -21.43
N THR A 186 2.52 9.76 -22.09
CA THR A 186 2.17 11.19 -22.20
C THR A 186 0.95 11.52 -21.37
N TRP A 187 0.69 12.81 -21.14
CA TRP A 187 -0.57 13.24 -20.51
C TRP A 187 -1.79 12.71 -21.27
N ARG A 188 -2.85 12.42 -20.51
CA ARG A 188 -4.17 11.99 -21.01
C ARG A 188 -4.20 10.63 -21.73
N SER A 189 -3.13 9.82 -21.65
CA SER A 189 -3.09 8.47 -22.24
C SER A 189 -3.88 7.39 -21.47
N GLY A 190 -4.50 7.75 -20.35
CA GLY A 190 -5.10 6.77 -19.42
C GLY A 190 -4.10 6.16 -18.44
N SER A 191 -2.88 6.72 -18.33
CA SER A 191 -1.84 6.19 -17.44
C SER A 191 -2.16 6.22 -15.95
N THR A 192 -3.00 7.16 -15.48
CA THR A 192 -3.50 7.13 -14.11
C THR A 192 -4.34 5.88 -13.87
N PHE A 193 -5.25 5.53 -14.80
CA PHE A 193 -6.06 4.32 -14.69
C PHE A 193 -5.21 3.05 -14.65
N LEU A 194 -4.21 2.94 -15.54
CA LEU A 194 -3.27 1.81 -15.51
C LEU A 194 -2.46 1.80 -14.21
N GLY A 195 -1.98 2.95 -13.76
CA GLY A 195 -1.25 3.08 -12.51
C GLY A 195 -2.07 2.69 -11.28
N ASP A 196 -3.36 3.01 -11.25
CA ASP A 196 -4.27 2.60 -10.17
C ASP A 196 -4.49 1.08 -10.17
N ILE A 197 -4.54 0.44 -11.34
CA ILE A 197 -4.58 -1.03 -11.45
C ILE A 197 -3.30 -1.64 -10.86
N LEU A 198 -2.13 -1.09 -11.21
CA LEU A 198 -0.85 -1.56 -10.65
C LEU A 198 -0.78 -1.34 -9.13
N ASN A 199 -1.32 -0.22 -8.65
CA ASN A 199 -1.35 0.10 -7.23
C ASN A 199 -2.25 -0.82 -6.40
N ALA A 200 -3.29 -1.38 -7.04
CA ALA A 200 -4.18 -2.36 -6.41
C ALA A 200 -3.50 -3.72 -6.15
N MET A 201 -2.30 -3.98 -6.70
CA MET A 201 -1.52 -5.17 -6.38
C MET A 201 -1.14 -5.20 -4.88
N PRO A 202 -1.20 -6.36 -4.21
CA PRO A 202 -0.80 -6.48 -2.81
C PRO A 202 0.68 -6.17 -2.64
N GLY A 203 1.05 -5.51 -1.54
CA GLY A 203 2.46 -5.19 -1.26
C GLY A 203 3.11 -4.23 -2.27
N ASN A 204 2.34 -3.46 -3.04
CA ASN A 204 2.88 -2.49 -3.99
C ASN A 204 3.14 -1.12 -3.35
N TYR A 205 4.35 -0.60 -3.54
CA TYR A 205 4.70 0.80 -3.29
C TYR A 205 4.61 1.60 -4.59
N TYR A 206 3.73 2.60 -4.63
CA TYR A 206 3.43 3.34 -5.85
C TYR A 206 4.09 4.72 -5.87
N HIS A 207 4.86 5.00 -6.92
CA HIS A 207 5.46 6.30 -7.20
C HIS A 207 4.63 7.01 -8.28
N TYR A 208 3.74 7.91 -7.83
CA TYR A 208 2.89 8.68 -8.74
C TYR A 208 3.59 9.96 -9.21
N GLU A 209 3.83 10.05 -10.51
CA GLU A 209 4.43 11.21 -11.19
C GLU A 209 5.63 11.82 -10.44
N PRO A 210 6.68 11.04 -10.15
CA PRO A 210 7.79 11.50 -9.30
C PRO A 210 8.62 12.66 -9.87
N LEU A 211 8.42 13.02 -11.14
CA LEU A 211 9.09 14.14 -11.81
C LEU A 211 8.23 15.42 -11.82
N LEU A 212 7.20 15.52 -10.97
CA LEU A 212 6.28 16.66 -11.00
C LEU A 212 6.96 18.00 -10.73
N ASP A 213 8.04 17.97 -9.94
CA ASP A 213 8.92 19.09 -9.59
C ASP A 213 9.60 19.74 -10.81
N PHE A 214 9.76 19.02 -11.92
CA PHE A 214 10.21 19.58 -13.21
C PHE A 214 9.15 20.48 -13.88
N GLY A 215 7.96 20.62 -13.30
CA GLY A 215 6.87 21.46 -13.80
C GLY A 215 6.02 20.79 -14.89
N ILE A 216 5.17 21.56 -15.57
CA ILE A 216 4.27 21.05 -16.63
C ILE A 216 5.01 21.07 -17.98
N LYS A 217 6.05 20.24 -18.10
CA LYS A 217 6.82 20.06 -19.34
C LYS A 217 7.35 18.63 -19.47
N GLN A 218 7.64 18.22 -20.70
CA GLN A 218 8.54 17.07 -20.89
C GLN A 218 9.96 17.52 -20.57
N VAL A 219 10.69 16.66 -19.87
CA VAL A 219 12.11 16.84 -19.61
C VAL A 219 12.87 16.73 -20.93
N ARG A 220 13.63 17.77 -21.29
CA ARG A 220 14.30 17.89 -22.59
C ARG A 220 15.74 18.33 -22.49
N GLU A 221 16.07 19.19 -21.54
CA GLU A 221 17.45 19.64 -21.37
C GLU A 221 18.33 18.49 -20.89
N PRO A 222 19.54 18.30 -21.44
CA PRO A 222 20.41 17.18 -21.09
C PRO A 222 20.67 17.03 -19.59
N GLU A 223 20.89 18.14 -18.89
CA GLU A 223 21.09 18.14 -17.43
C GLU A 223 19.82 17.67 -16.71
N GLU A 224 18.66 18.22 -17.05
CA GLU A 224 17.39 17.79 -16.46
C GLU A 224 17.08 16.32 -16.75
N GLN A 225 17.47 15.79 -17.92
CA GLN A 225 17.29 14.38 -18.25
C GLN A 225 18.11 13.48 -17.30
N GLN A 226 19.37 13.86 -17.02
CA GLN A 226 20.23 13.13 -16.10
C GLN A 226 19.64 13.15 -14.68
N PHE A 227 19.23 14.33 -14.19
CA PHE A 227 18.58 14.44 -12.88
C PHE A 227 17.27 13.66 -12.80
N ALA A 228 16.44 13.70 -13.84
CA ALA A 228 15.20 12.95 -13.89
C ALA A 228 15.46 11.44 -13.79
N VAL A 229 16.38 10.91 -14.60
CA VAL A 229 16.76 9.49 -14.56
C VAL A 229 17.31 9.12 -13.19
N GLN A 230 18.20 9.94 -12.60
CA GLN A 230 18.76 9.69 -11.29
C GLN A 230 17.68 9.65 -10.19
N ASN A 231 16.73 10.59 -10.21
CA ASN A 231 15.60 10.60 -9.27
C ASN A 231 14.77 9.32 -9.39
N LEU A 232 14.52 8.83 -10.62
CA LEU A 232 13.80 7.58 -10.80
C LEU A 232 14.58 6.37 -10.25
N LYS A 233 15.90 6.31 -10.49
CA LYS A 233 16.77 5.26 -9.95
C LYS A 233 16.79 5.26 -8.42
N ASN A 234 16.91 6.44 -7.81
CA ASN A 234 16.87 6.60 -6.36
C ASN A 234 15.55 6.04 -5.80
N LEU A 235 14.41 6.43 -6.36
CA LEU A 235 13.09 5.95 -5.93
C LEU A 235 12.92 4.44 -6.08
N LEU A 236 13.35 3.85 -7.21
CA LEU A 236 13.28 2.41 -7.47
C LEU A 236 14.21 1.60 -6.55
N ASN A 237 15.22 2.24 -5.96
CA ASN A 237 16.10 1.66 -4.95
C ASN A 237 15.72 2.05 -3.52
N CYS A 238 14.57 2.73 -3.36
CA CYS A 238 14.11 3.29 -2.09
C CYS A 238 15.16 4.18 -1.41
N ASP A 239 15.99 4.87 -2.18
CA ASP A 239 16.99 5.79 -1.66
C ASP A 239 16.44 7.21 -1.68
N TYR A 240 16.20 7.76 -0.49
CA TYR A 240 15.70 9.12 -0.31
C TYR A 240 16.77 10.08 0.22
N ALA A 241 18.04 9.64 0.36
CA ALA A 241 19.09 10.44 0.98
C ALA A 241 19.33 11.77 0.26
N ASP A 242 19.48 11.72 -1.07
CA ASP A 242 19.75 12.88 -1.92
C ASP A 242 18.52 13.29 -2.74
N MET A 243 17.35 13.33 -2.09
CA MET A 243 16.07 13.66 -2.72
C MET A 243 15.39 14.87 -2.07
N SER A 244 16.16 15.83 -1.55
CA SER A 244 15.63 17.01 -0.84
C SER A 244 14.61 17.78 -1.68
N ASP A 245 14.91 18.05 -2.94
CA ASP A 245 14.06 18.88 -3.80
C ASP A 245 12.72 18.21 -4.06
N TYR A 246 12.75 16.91 -4.34
CA TYR A 246 11.55 16.07 -4.48
C TYR A 246 10.70 16.08 -3.20
N LEU A 247 11.33 15.95 -2.02
CA LEU A 247 10.62 15.92 -0.74
C LEU A 247 10.06 17.30 -0.34
N GLU A 248 10.82 18.38 -0.54
CA GLU A 248 10.35 19.76 -0.28
C GLU A 248 9.19 20.12 -1.22
N TYR A 249 9.27 19.73 -2.49
CA TYR A 249 8.17 19.89 -3.43
C TYR A 249 6.92 19.11 -2.97
N GLY A 250 7.11 17.87 -2.52
CA GLY A 250 6.06 17.00 -2.00
C GLY A 250 5.28 17.59 -0.81
N LYS A 251 5.95 18.31 0.10
CA LYS A 251 5.30 18.94 1.26
C LYS A 251 4.20 19.94 0.87
N THR A 252 4.36 20.61 -0.26
CA THR A 252 3.39 21.59 -0.77
C THR A 252 2.44 20.99 -1.82
N HIS A 253 2.72 19.78 -2.30
CA HIS A 253 1.97 19.06 -3.33
C HIS A 253 1.63 17.63 -2.88
N THR A 254 0.98 17.50 -1.73
CA THR A 254 0.72 16.22 -1.06
C THR A 254 -0.06 15.22 -1.90
N TYR A 255 -0.87 15.70 -2.86
CA TYR A 255 -1.61 14.86 -3.79
C TYR A 255 -0.71 13.88 -4.57
N LEU A 256 0.58 14.17 -4.72
CA LEU A 256 1.56 13.22 -5.28
C LEU A 256 1.72 11.96 -4.42
N PHE A 257 1.78 12.15 -3.11
CA PHE A 257 1.99 11.09 -2.13
C PHE A 257 0.68 10.40 -1.77
N GLU A 258 -0.45 11.11 -1.86
CA GLU A 258 -1.81 10.58 -1.64
C GLU A 258 -2.14 9.37 -2.53
N HIS A 259 -1.55 9.30 -3.73
CA HIS A 259 -1.72 8.16 -4.62
C HIS A 259 -1.06 6.87 -4.10
N ASN A 260 0.01 6.99 -3.30
CA ASN A 260 0.56 5.85 -2.59
C ASN A 260 -0.26 5.62 -1.31
N GLN A 261 -1.40 4.92 -1.44
CA GLN A 261 -2.35 4.75 -0.35
C GLN A 261 -1.71 4.14 0.91
N ARG A 262 -0.82 3.15 0.74
CA ARG A 262 -0.11 2.49 1.85
C ARG A 262 0.81 3.43 2.61
N LEU A 263 1.58 4.25 1.89
CA LEU A 263 2.39 5.30 2.52
C LEU A 263 1.49 6.37 3.14
N TRP A 264 0.51 6.87 2.39
CA TRP A 264 -0.29 8.02 2.77
C TRP A 264 -1.15 7.76 4.01
N GLU A 265 -1.71 6.55 4.15
CA GLU A 265 -2.41 6.15 5.36
C GLU A 265 -1.53 6.30 6.61
N VAL A 266 -0.28 5.83 6.50
CA VAL A 266 0.72 5.95 7.57
C VAL A 266 1.13 7.41 7.77
N CYS A 267 1.23 8.20 6.71
CA CYS A 267 1.54 9.63 6.80
C CYS A 267 0.49 10.45 7.51
N ARG A 268 -0.80 10.14 7.30
CA ARG A 268 -1.88 10.82 8.02
C ARG A 268 -1.86 10.50 9.51
N GLU A 269 -1.48 9.28 9.87
CA GLU A 269 -1.41 8.83 11.26
C GLU A 269 -0.14 9.35 11.97
N TYR A 270 0.99 9.38 11.25
CA TYR A 270 2.31 9.76 11.76
C TYR A 270 2.97 10.87 10.91
N PRO A 271 2.39 12.07 10.81
CA PRO A 271 2.84 13.12 9.87
C PRO A 271 4.28 13.59 10.09
N ARG A 272 4.81 13.49 11.32
CA ARG A 272 6.19 13.84 11.67
C ARG A 272 7.26 12.98 10.98
N PHE A 273 6.88 11.86 10.36
CA PHE A 273 7.81 10.96 9.67
C PHE A 273 7.84 11.14 8.16
N CYS A 274 6.76 11.60 7.53
CA CYS A 274 6.54 11.38 6.10
C CYS A 274 7.35 12.23 5.11
N TRP A 275 8.21 13.09 5.61
CA TRP A 275 9.15 13.84 4.80
C TRP A 275 10.60 13.58 5.20
N ARG A 276 10.84 12.55 6.02
CA ARG A 276 12.16 12.19 6.52
C ARG A 276 12.72 11.04 5.70
N PRO A 277 13.88 11.20 5.03
CA PRO A 277 14.57 10.08 4.37
C PRO A 277 14.79 8.87 5.28
N ALA A 278 15.08 9.13 6.57
CA ALA A 278 15.24 8.11 7.62
C ALA A 278 13.98 7.25 7.88
N PHE A 279 12.80 7.71 7.46
CA PHE A 279 11.56 6.94 7.50
C PHE A 279 11.21 6.36 6.12
N LEU A 280 11.20 7.21 5.08
CA LEU A 280 10.79 6.81 3.73
C LEU A 280 11.66 5.70 3.14
N THR A 281 12.97 5.75 3.37
CA THR A 281 13.92 4.73 2.91
C THR A 281 13.58 3.34 3.45
N PRO A 282 13.59 3.10 4.77
CA PRO A 282 13.25 1.78 5.29
C PRO A 282 11.79 1.41 5.04
N PHE A 283 10.86 2.37 5.02
CA PHE A 283 9.45 2.10 4.74
C PHE A 283 9.23 1.60 3.30
N CYS A 284 9.81 2.25 2.30
CA CYS A 284 9.74 1.82 0.90
C CYS A 284 10.37 0.43 0.71
N ARG A 285 11.46 0.12 1.43
CA ARG A 285 12.15 -1.19 1.36
C ARG A 285 11.34 -2.36 1.91
N LEU A 286 10.22 -2.11 2.60
CA LEU A 286 9.32 -3.17 3.06
C LEU A 286 8.52 -3.82 1.92
N PHE A 287 8.40 -3.15 0.77
CA PHE A 287 7.46 -3.53 -0.27
C PHE A 287 8.11 -4.43 -1.33
N PRO A 288 7.54 -5.61 -1.61
CA PRO A 288 8.05 -6.54 -2.62
C PRO A 288 7.78 -6.11 -4.07
N ILE A 289 6.84 -5.18 -4.27
CA ILE A 289 6.46 -4.68 -5.60
C ILE A 289 6.58 -3.16 -5.57
N GLN A 290 7.13 -2.62 -6.66
CA GLN A 290 7.17 -1.19 -6.90
C GLN A 290 6.59 -0.88 -8.26
N SER A 291 5.68 0.08 -8.29
CA SER A 291 5.16 0.61 -9.53
C SER A 291 5.40 2.10 -9.60
N MET A 292 5.65 2.59 -10.80
CA MET A 292 5.92 3.99 -11.05
C MET A 292 5.18 4.41 -12.30
N LYS A 293 4.58 5.60 -12.27
CA LYS A 293 4.00 6.22 -13.46
C LYS A 293 4.59 7.60 -13.65
N THR A 294 5.04 7.90 -14.87
CA THR A 294 5.54 9.23 -15.24
C THR A 294 5.07 9.64 -16.63
N VAL A 295 4.77 10.93 -16.79
CA VAL A 295 4.34 11.55 -18.06
C VAL A 295 5.36 12.56 -18.61
N ARG A 296 6.46 12.76 -17.88
CA ARG A 296 7.45 13.82 -18.15
C ARG A 296 8.75 13.30 -18.75
N LEU A 297 9.00 11.99 -18.61
CA LEU A 297 10.17 11.33 -19.18
C LEU A 297 9.87 10.87 -20.62
N ARG A 298 10.81 11.10 -21.52
CA ARG A 298 10.78 10.54 -22.88
C ARG A 298 11.29 9.10 -22.87
N LEU A 299 10.77 8.27 -23.76
CA LEU A 299 11.10 6.84 -23.79
C LEU A 299 12.60 6.57 -24.00
N ALA A 300 13.29 7.40 -24.80
CA ALA A 300 14.73 7.26 -25.02
C ALA A 300 15.54 7.35 -23.73
N GLN A 301 15.17 8.27 -22.82
CA GLN A 301 15.84 8.43 -21.53
C GLN A 301 15.49 7.29 -20.56
N ALA A 302 14.32 6.65 -20.72
CA ALA A 302 13.93 5.50 -19.91
C ALA A 302 14.79 4.26 -20.19
N GLU A 303 15.48 4.19 -21.33
CA GLU A 303 16.42 3.11 -21.65
C GLU A 303 17.55 3.00 -20.62
N GLU A 304 17.98 4.12 -20.04
CA GLU A 304 19.00 4.15 -18.99
C GLU A 304 18.58 3.40 -17.71
N LEU A 305 17.28 3.20 -17.50
CA LEU A 305 16.74 2.43 -16.36
C LEU A 305 16.82 0.92 -16.60
N LEU A 306 16.98 0.48 -17.86
CA LEU A 306 17.08 -0.94 -18.22
C LEU A 306 18.52 -1.46 -18.14
N LYS A 307 19.50 -0.55 -18.02
CA LYS A 307 20.93 -0.88 -17.91
C LYS A 307 21.36 -1.22 -16.49
N ASP A 308 20.51 -0.92 -15.51
CA ASP A 308 20.80 -1.24 -14.11
C ASP A 308 20.72 -2.75 -13.88
N GLU A 309 21.63 -3.27 -13.06
CA GLU A 309 21.60 -4.68 -12.66
C GLU A 309 20.32 -4.97 -11.85
N ARG A 310 19.77 -6.17 -12.05
CA ARG A 310 18.54 -6.60 -11.39
C ARG A 310 18.76 -6.98 -9.94
#